data_AF-F6ERV0-F1
#
_entry.id   AF-F6ERV0-F1
#
_cell.length_a   1.000
_cell.length_b   1.000
_cell.length_c   1.000
_cell.angle_alpha   90.00
_cell.angle_beta   90.00
_cell.angle_gamma   90.00
#
_symmetry.space_group_name_H-M   'P 1'
#
loop_
_entity.id
_entity.type
_entity.pdbx_description
1 polymer ?
#
loop_
_entity_poly.entity_id
_entity_poly.type
_entity_poly.pdbx_seq_one_letter_code
_entity_poly.pdbx_strand_id
1 'polypeptide(L)'
;MSRPAERRPELDRAAMTDVLAELFSEQIPVYRKVLANIAAERGLPRTDPPWPNGTSPIDGPSLTDPDLRVAIVHSFQGAGDLGSFRTSLDPVCLRIHVQGYSSQFPDRHSARSNLLDEVSEAEGEAWARALLGKYWSDYAYELSWHRHVSDRVRARMWDKQRIYVLLLAPNGTPLLAPDTFAWSRVWHAIEHARKLDPDPSSNELLSCIERFGPYAVTAGIRDPNTEPDGGWRVEMTGESLEALTETARETLRHLRNQVRVRGVVDSAFRPVRIHVQDHSVVVYFHWAKNPNTFALLVPMPQSPGDFRGPPVDTPRRYASEALFRWQEDLRTGLLVWGTRTRIGKTIHVSTPRMDHERCEFGIGPVPMHEKSGVWLADAGLSIETPRASMDSGTLAAWIQAYVNNKYAKPFVGHAAARWLDQTTACIDVLEVVQGTESVVTGQLAHIITHTLANMGARLIGTPFDGESFAGLGYEQRPTIGGMQLDVTTMP
;
A
#
# COMPACT_ATOMS: atom_id res chain seq x y z
N MET A 1 40.58 -26.83 -34.71
CA MET A 1 40.03 -27.87 -33.83
C MET A 1 39.83 -27.25 -32.46
N SER A 2 38.63 -26.76 -32.17
CA SER A 2 38.29 -26.20 -30.85
C SER A 2 38.19 -27.35 -29.86
N ARG A 3 38.87 -27.22 -28.71
CA ARG A 3 38.72 -28.17 -27.59
C ARG A 3 37.23 -28.30 -27.26
N PRO A 4 36.70 -29.52 -27.04
CA PRO A 4 35.38 -29.66 -26.45
C PRO A 4 35.42 -28.95 -25.10
N ALA A 5 34.50 -28.01 -24.88
CA ALA A 5 34.29 -27.43 -23.57
C ALA A 5 34.04 -28.58 -22.60
N GLU A 6 34.94 -28.77 -21.63
CA GLU A 6 34.70 -29.66 -20.50
C GLU A 6 33.37 -29.24 -19.88
N ARG A 7 32.33 -30.07 -20.05
CA ARG A 7 31.06 -29.89 -19.35
C ARG A 7 31.37 -29.97 -17.86
N ARG A 8 31.33 -28.83 -17.18
CA ARG A 8 31.33 -28.80 -15.72
C ARG A 8 30.21 -29.72 -15.24
N PRO A 9 30.41 -30.54 -14.20
CA PRO A 9 29.32 -31.28 -13.58
C PRO A 9 28.23 -30.26 -13.21
N GLU A 10 27.00 -30.56 -13.61
CA GLU A 10 25.84 -29.72 -13.30
C GLU A 10 25.72 -29.64 -11.78
N LEU A 11 26.05 -28.48 -11.21
CA LEU A 11 25.96 -28.27 -9.77
C LEU A 11 24.49 -28.35 -9.39
N ASP A 12 24.18 -29.18 -8.38
CA ASP A 12 22.84 -29.16 -7.81
C ASP A 12 22.60 -27.85 -7.04
N ARG A 13 21.33 -27.59 -6.70
CA ARG A 13 20.91 -26.37 -5.98
C ARG A 13 21.67 -26.18 -4.66
N ALA A 14 21.95 -27.23 -3.91
CA ALA A 14 22.60 -27.13 -2.61
C ALA A 14 24.07 -26.73 -2.80
N ALA A 15 24.78 -27.38 -3.71
CA ALA A 15 26.15 -27.05 -4.06
C ALA A 15 26.27 -25.60 -4.59
N MET A 16 25.34 -25.16 -5.45
CA MET A 16 25.30 -23.76 -5.90
C MET A 16 25.08 -22.78 -4.73
N THR A 17 24.20 -23.13 -3.79
CA THR A 17 23.92 -22.28 -2.61
C THR A 17 25.19 -22.09 -1.78
N ASP A 18 25.94 -23.15 -1.54
CA ASP A 18 27.18 -23.11 -0.75
C ASP A 18 28.26 -22.28 -1.44
N VAL A 19 28.46 -22.48 -2.75
CA VAL A 19 29.41 -21.70 -3.56
C VAL A 19 29.08 -20.20 -3.50
N LEU A 20 27.80 -19.83 -3.64
CA LEU A 20 27.38 -18.43 -3.58
C LEU A 20 27.53 -17.84 -2.17
N ALA A 21 27.23 -18.62 -1.13
CA ALA A 21 27.40 -18.19 0.26
C ALA A 21 28.88 -17.93 0.60
N GLU A 22 29.79 -18.74 0.05
CA GLU A 22 31.24 -18.55 0.19
C GLU A 22 31.72 -17.32 -0.61
N LEU A 23 31.35 -17.25 -1.90
CA LEU A 23 31.76 -16.19 -2.82
C LEU A 23 31.33 -14.79 -2.34
N PHE A 24 30.16 -14.69 -1.70
CA PHE A 24 29.61 -13.45 -1.18
C PHE A 24 29.55 -13.39 0.35
N SER A 25 30.45 -14.10 1.02
CA SER A 25 30.46 -14.23 2.49
C SER A 25 30.60 -12.89 3.24
N GLU A 26 31.20 -11.88 2.64
CA GLU A 26 31.30 -10.53 3.21
C GLU A 26 30.04 -9.68 2.96
N GLN A 27 29.43 -9.78 1.77
CA GLN A 27 28.29 -8.93 1.39
C GLN A 27 26.96 -9.46 1.94
N ILE A 28 26.77 -10.78 1.99
CA ILE A 28 25.51 -11.40 2.43
C ILE A 28 25.13 -11.00 3.86
N PRO A 29 26.02 -11.03 4.87
CA PRO A 29 25.66 -10.63 6.23
C PRO A 29 25.24 -9.16 6.33
N VAL A 30 25.92 -8.27 5.60
CA VAL A 30 25.57 -6.85 5.51
C VAL A 30 24.18 -6.68 4.90
N TYR A 31 23.91 -7.38 3.80
CA TYR A 31 22.62 -7.33 3.14
C TYR A 31 21.49 -7.88 4.02
N ARG A 32 21.69 -9.02 4.70
CA ARG A 32 20.70 -9.58 5.64
C ARG A 32 20.41 -8.62 6.80
N LYS A 33 21.42 -7.88 7.28
CA LYS A 33 21.22 -6.84 8.29
C LYS A 33 20.31 -5.71 7.79
N VAL A 34 20.49 -5.29 6.54
CA VAL A 34 19.58 -4.32 5.89
C VAL A 34 18.15 -4.88 5.85
N LEU A 35 17.97 -6.13 5.41
CA LEU A 35 16.66 -6.78 5.35
C LEU A 35 16.00 -6.90 6.74
N ALA A 36 16.77 -7.23 7.78
CA ALA A 36 16.29 -7.30 9.15
C ALA A 36 15.86 -5.93 9.68
N ASN A 37 16.63 -4.87 9.36
CA ASN A 37 16.28 -3.50 9.73
C ASN A 37 14.97 -3.04 9.06
N ILE A 38 14.78 -3.37 7.77
CA ILE A 38 13.52 -3.10 7.05
C ILE A 38 12.32 -3.73 7.77
N ALA A 39 12.47 -4.95 8.31
CA ALA A 39 11.40 -5.58 9.08
C ALA A 39 11.16 -4.91 10.45
N ALA A 40 12.20 -4.33 11.05
CA ALA A 40 12.15 -3.73 12.38
C ALA A 40 11.70 -2.25 12.39
N GLU A 41 11.95 -1.51 11.31
CA GLU A 41 11.57 -0.10 11.17
C GLU A 41 10.04 0.03 11.02
N ARG A 42 9.37 0.17 12.17
CA ARG A 42 7.94 0.49 12.25
C ARG A 42 7.68 1.91 11.71
N GLY A 43 6.66 2.06 10.87
CA GLY A 43 5.97 3.34 10.71
C GLY A 43 6.50 4.28 9.64
N LEU A 44 7.34 3.85 8.70
CA LEU A 44 7.50 4.62 7.46
C LEU A 44 6.18 4.62 6.67
N PRO A 45 5.79 5.75 6.04
CA PRO A 45 4.61 5.80 5.20
C PRO A 45 4.64 4.65 4.21
N ARG A 46 3.58 3.83 4.22
CA ARG A 46 3.38 2.59 3.46
C ARG A 46 3.26 2.79 1.94
N THR A 47 4.00 3.76 1.40
CA THR A 47 3.98 4.23 0.02
C THR A 47 5.28 3.95 -0.73
N ASP A 48 6.23 3.24 -0.13
CA ASP A 48 7.36 2.74 -0.92
C ASP A 48 6.81 1.87 -2.05
N PRO A 49 7.10 2.22 -3.30
CA PRO A 49 6.53 1.49 -4.43
C PRO A 49 7.05 0.05 -4.40
N PRO A 50 6.33 -0.90 -5.00
CA PRO A 50 6.77 -2.30 -5.05
C PRO A 50 8.13 -2.47 -5.74
N TRP A 51 8.65 -1.45 -6.43
CA TRP A 51 9.88 -1.49 -7.20
C TRP A 51 11.13 -1.92 -6.41
N PRO A 52 12.08 -2.61 -7.06
CA PRO A 52 13.36 -2.92 -6.44
C PRO A 52 14.11 -1.66 -6.01
N ASN A 53 14.46 -1.57 -4.72
CA ASN A 53 15.28 -0.49 -4.19
C ASN A 53 16.74 -0.95 -4.18
N GLY A 54 17.47 -0.57 -5.24
CA GLY A 54 18.84 -1.01 -5.52
C GLY A 54 19.93 -0.21 -4.82
N THR A 55 19.79 0.16 -3.55
CA THR A 55 20.82 0.98 -2.88
C THR A 55 22.13 0.22 -2.64
N SER A 56 22.11 -1.12 -2.65
CA SER A 56 23.31 -1.98 -2.60
C SER A 56 23.00 -3.40 -3.11
N PRO A 57 22.85 -3.64 -4.44
CA PRO A 57 22.64 -4.98 -4.97
C PRO A 57 23.82 -5.91 -4.67
N ILE A 58 23.57 -7.22 -4.50
CA ILE A 58 24.62 -8.23 -4.65
C ILE A 58 24.65 -8.63 -6.12
N ASP A 59 25.83 -8.59 -6.74
CA ASP A 59 26.00 -8.78 -8.17
C ASP A 59 27.18 -9.73 -8.43
N GLY A 60 26.97 -10.74 -9.28
CA GLY A 60 27.95 -11.79 -9.51
C GLY A 60 27.79 -12.53 -10.83
N PRO A 61 28.75 -13.42 -11.15
CA PRO A 61 28.63 -14.29 -12.31
C PRO A 61 27.51 -15.32 -12.11
N SER A 62 26.87 -15.76 -13.18
CA SER A 62 26.09 -16.99 -13.13
C SER A 62 27.01 -18.20 -12.94
N LEU A 63 26.54 -19.20 -12.20
CA LEU A 63 27.23 -20.48 -12.02
C LEU A 63 26.96 -21.47 -13.16
N THR A 64 25.89 -21.27 -13.92
CA THR A 64 25.47 -22.18 -15.00
C THR A 64 25.72 -21.64 -16.40
N ASP A 65 25.80 -20.32 -16.57
CA ASP A 65 26.06 -19.66 -17.86
C ASP A 65 27.19 -18.60 -17.74
N PRO A 66 28.34 -18.78 -18.42
CA PRO A 66 29.45 -17.83 -18.34
C PRO A 66 29.17 -16.46 -18.99
N ASP A 67 28.18 -16.36 -19.88
CA ASP A 67 27.79 -15.12 -20.56
C ASP A 67 26.72 -14.33 -19.78
N LEU A 68 26.29 -14.87 -18.63
CA LEU A 68 25.28 -14.31 -17.76
C LEU A 68 25.89 -13.80 -16.44
N ARG A 69 25.40 -12.65 -15.98
CA ARG A 69 25.55 -12.15 -14.62
C ARG A 69 24.20 -12.12 -13.93
N VAL A 70 24.22 -12.29 -12.61
CA VAL A 70 23.04 -12.29 -11.76
C VAL A 70 23.15 -11.15 -10.76
N ALA A 71 22.09 -10.34 -10.68
CA ALA A 71 21.92 -9.32 -9.67
C ALA A 71 20.77 -9.66 -8.74
N ILE A 72 21.00 -9.45 -7.45
CA ILE A 72 20.03 -9.63 -6.37
C ILE A 72 19.66 -8.26 -5.81
N VAL A 73 18.39 -7.92 -5.99
CA VAL A 73 17.78 -6.71 -5.42
C VAL A 73 16.58 -7.09 -4.58
N HIS A 74 16.16 -6.21 -3.69
CA HIS A 74 14.99 -6.43 -2.85
C HIS A 74 13.97 -5.32 -3.02
N SER A 75 12.72 -5.65 -2.71
CA SER A 75 11.69 -4.67 -2.39
C SER A 75 10.78 -5.20 -1.30
N PHE A 76 10.02 -4.33 -0.66
CA PHE A 76 9.14 -4.75 0.43
C PHE A 76 7.83 -3.99 0.40
N GLN A 77 6.82 -4.49 1.11
CA GLN A 77 5.58 -3.79 1.40
C GLN A 77 4.98 -4.29 2.71
N GLY A 78 4.10 -3.50 3.33
CA GLY A 78 3.27 -4.00 4.42
C GLY A 78 2.40 -5.17 3.96
N ALA A 79 2.36 -6.24 4.75
CA ALA A 79 1.63 -7.47 4.44
C ALA A 79 0.31 -7.59 5.21
N GLY A 80 0.00 -6.69 6.14
CA GLY A 80 -1.20 -6.77 6.99
C GLY A 80 -2.52 -6.95 6.23
N ASP A 81 -2.64 -6.42 5.00
CA ASP A 81 -3.81 -6.56 4.13
C ASP A 81 -3.65 -7.55 2.98
N LEU A 82 -2.54 -8.28 2.97
CA LEU A 82 -2.33 -9.38 2.03
C LEU A 82 -2.95 -10.68 2.53
N GLY A 83 -3.36 -10.79 3.79
CA GLY A 83 -4.00 -11.99 4.31
C GLY A 83 -4.40 -11.86 5.78
N SER A 84 -4.90 -12.95 6.38
CA SER A 84 -5.31 -12.96 7.78
C SER A 84 -4.13 -13.22 8.70
N PHE A 85 -3.64 -12.17 9.36
CA PHE A 85 -2.59 -12.26 10.38
C PHE A 85 -3.16 -12.01 11.77
N ARG A 86 -2.45 -12.46 12.81
CA ARG A 86 -2.79 -12.13 14.20
C ARG A 86 -2.85 -10.62 14.36
N THR A 87 -3.86 -10.13 15.08
CA THR A 87 -3.98 -8.71 15.44
C THR A 87 -2.66 -8.24 16.05
N SER A 88 -2.20 -7.04 15.65
CA SER A 88 -0.93 -6.41 16.04
C SER A 88 0.38 -6.96 15.45
N LEU A 89 0.35 -7.98 14.59
CA LEU A 89 1.59 -8.52 14.03
C LEU A 89 2.26 -7.57 13.02
N ASP A 90 1.49 -6.79 12.25
CA ASP A 90 1.94 -5.89 11.17
C ASP A 90 3.16 -6.42 10.36
N PRO A 91 3.01 -7.56 9.67
CA PRO A 91 4.12 -8.20 8.99
C PRO A 91 4.56 -7.43 7.75
N VAL A 92 5.81 -7.63 7.36
CA VAL A 92 6.39 -7.13 6.11
C VAL A 92 6.48 -8.28 5.11
N CYS A 93 6.06 -8.02 3.87
CA CYS A 93 6.29 -8.89 2.72
C CYS A 93 7.55 -8.41 2.01
N LEU A 94 8.64 -9.16 2.20
CA LEU A 94 9.90 -8.95 1.50
C LEU A 94 9.92 -9.75 0.20
N ARG A 95 10.42 -9.14 -0.87
CA ARG A 95 10.66 -9.75 -2.17
C ARG A 95 12.13 -9.69 -2.50
N ILE A 96 12.69 -10.83 -2.86
CA ILE A 96 14.04 -10.98 -3.43
C ILE A 96 13.87 -11.20 -4.93
N HIS A 97 14.42 -10.29 -5.72
CA HIS A 97 14.40 -10.36 -7.17
C HIS A 97 15.75 -10.85 -7.65
N VAL A 98 15.74 -11.97 -8.36
CA VAL A 98 16.91 -12.55 -9.02
C VAL A 98 16.83 -12.21 -10.50
N GLN A 99 17.76 -11.38 -10.96
CA GLN A 99 17.73 -10.78 -12.29
C GLN A 99 18.98 -11.17 -13.09
N GLY A 100 18.77 -11.84 -14.22
CA GLY A 100 19.83 -12.15 -15.17
C GLY A 100 20.08 -11.00 -16.15
N TYR A 101 21.35 -10.73 -16.46
CA TYR A 101 21.73 -9.78 -17.49
C TYR A 101 23.07 -10.17 -18.14
N SER A 102 23.30 -9.72 -19.36
CA SER A 102 24.51 -10.11 -20.11
C SER A 102 25.80 -9.64 -19.42
N SER A 103 26.79 -10.52 -19.38
CA SER A 103 28.12 -10.26 -18.80
C SER A 103 28.92 -9.15 -19.50
N GLN A 104 28.48 -8.73 -20.70
CA GLN A 104 29.06 -7.57 -21.40
C GLN A 104 28.81 -6.25 -20.67
N PHE A 105 27.81 -6.19 -19.80
CA PHE A 105 27.54 -5.02 -18.98
C PHE A 105 28.33 -5.10 -17.67
N PRO A 106 28.92 -3.98 -17.21
CA PRO A 106 29.72 -3.98 -15.98
C PRO A 106 28.88 -4.20 -14.73
N ASP A 107 27.60 -3.81 -14.77
CA ASP A 107 26.66 -3.96 -13.67
C ASP A 107 25.21 -3.97 -14.16
N ARG A 108 24.31 -4.33 -13.24
CA ARG A 108 22.87 -4.33 -13.46
C ARG A 108 22.29 -2.97 -13.88
N HIS A 109 22.83 -1.86 -13.37
CA HIS A 109 22.32 -0.53 -13.69
C HIS A 109 22.57 -0.18 -15.17
N SER A 110 23.77 -0.52 -15.66
CA SER A 110 24.23 -0.33 -17.03
C SER A 110 23.43 -1.19 -18.02
N ALA A 111 23.01 -2.39 -17.62
CA ALA A 111 22.15 -3.25 -18.42
C ALA A 111 20.75 -2.64 -18.67
N ARG A 112 20.27 -1.71 -17.82
CA ARG A 112 18.95 -1.06 -17.93
C ARG A 112 17.80 -2.06 -18.12
N SER A 113 17.17 -2.08 -19.30
CA SER A 113 16.07 -2.98 -19.68
C SER A 113 16.54 -4.25 -20.41
N ASN A 114 17.84 -4.41 -20.64
CA ASN A 114 18.44 -5.58 -21.28
C ASN A 114 18.64 -6.73 -20.27
N LEU A 115 17.52 -7.14 -19.66
CA LEU A 115 17.47 -8.33 -18.82
C LEU A 115 17.21 -9.56 -19.67
N LEU A 116 17.73 -10.68 -19.18
CA LEU A 116 17.68 -11.99 -19.81
C LEU A 116 16.79 -12.90 -18.97
N ASP A 117 15.94 -13.69 -19.64
CA ASP A 117 15.04 -14.66 -19.04
C ASP A 117 15.75 -16.00 -18.76
N GLU A 118 17.06 -15.91 -18.45
CA GLU A 118 18.01 -17.02 -18.60
C GLU A 118 18.51 -17.58 -17.26
N VAL A 119 18.09 -16.99 -16.13
CA VAL A 119 18.40 -17.57 -14.82
C VAL A 119 17.53 -18.81 -14.61
N SER A 120 18.16 -19.98 -14.59
CA SER A 120 17.48 -21.26 -14.35
C SER A 120 16.78 -21.31 -12.99
N GLU A 121 15.83 -22.24 -12.83
CA GLU A 121 15.12 -22.43 -11.55
C GLU A 121 16.05 -22.78 -10.41
N ALA A 122 16.92 -23.76 -10.62
CA ALA A 122 17.86 -24.22 -9.62
C ALA A 122 18.85 -23.12 -9.21
N GLU A 123 19.39 -22.38 -10.18
CA GLU A 123 20.33 -21.30 -9.89
C GLU A 123 19.63 -20.13 -9.20
N GLY A 124 18.45 -19.72 -9.69
CA GLY A 124 17.70 -18.64 -9.07
C GLY A 124 17.33 -18.94 -7.62
N GLU A 125 16.96 -20.18 -7.33
CA GLU A 125 16.63 -20.60 -5.96
C GLU A 125 17.91 -20.65 -5.10
N ALA A 126 19.04 -21.11 -5.64
CA ALA A 126 20.32 -21.12 -4.95
C ALA A 126 20.77 -19.70 -4.55
N TRP A 127 20.64 -18.72 -5.44
CA TRP A 127 20.89 -17.31 -5.15
C TRP A 127 20.02 -16.78 -4.02
N ALA A 128 18.71 -17.06 -4.06
CA ALA A 128 17.79 -16.64 -3.01
C ALA A 128 18.11 -17.31 -1.67
N ARG A 129 18.44 -18.60 -1.66
CA ARG A 129 18.81 -19.34 -0.45
C ARG A 129 20.14 -18.86 0.13
N ALA A 130 21.14 -18.60 -0.70
CA ALA A 130 22.41 -18.04 -0.25
C ALA A 130 22.20 -16.67 0.40
N LEU A 131 21.38 -15.81 -0.22
CA LEU A 131 21.07 -14.50 0.34
C LEU A 131 20.28 -14.58 1.64
N LEU A 132 19.20 -15.36 1.69
CA LEU A 132 18.29 -15.42 2.84
C LEU A 132 18.88 -16.24 4.00
N GLY A 133 19.76 -17.20 3.68
CA GLY A 133 20.22 -18.21 4.62
C GLY A 133 19.16 -19.28 4.88
N LYS A 134 19.60 -20.37 5.51
CA LYS A 134 18.78 -21.55 5.78
C LYS A 134 17.46 -21.21 6.47
N TYR A 135 17.53 -20.52 7.62
CA TYR A 135 16.34 -20.24 8.43
C TYR A 135 15.26 -19.44 7.70
N TRP A 136 15.61 -18.37 6.98
CA TRP A 136 14.60 -17.58 6.25
C TRP A 136 14.15 -18.24 4.96
N SER A 137 15.06 -18.89 4.21
CA SER A 137 14.70 -19.52 2.95
C SER A 137 13.70 -20.67 3.11
N ASP A 138 13.73 -21.36 4.25
CA ASP A 138 12.77 -22.41 4.61
C ASP A 138 11.32 -21.89 4.71
N TYR A 139 11.10 -20.59 4.89
CA TYR A 139 9.77 -19.98 4.92
C TYR A 139 9.42 -19.25 3.63
N ALA A 140 10.34 -19.19 2.66
CA ALA A 140 10.14 -18.44 1.44
C ALA A 140 9.24 -19.16 0.42
N TYR A 141 8.70 -18.39 -0.51
CA TYR A 141 7.88 -18.85 -1.64
C TYR A 141 8.42 -18.27 -2.93
N GLU A 142 8.37 -19.01 -4.02
CA GLU A 142 8.62 -18.49 -5.36
C GLU A 142 7.30 -18.04 -5.99
N LEU A 143 7.26 -16.85 -6.59
CA LEU A 143 6.10 -16.39 -7.33
C LEU A 143 6.07 -17.00 -8.74
N SER A 144 4.88 -17.42 -9.17
CA SER A 144 4.64 -17.95 -10.51
C SER A 144 3.78 -17.00 -11.34
N TRP A 145 4.26 -16.73 -12.55
CA TRP A 145 3.63 -15.85 -13.52
C TRP A 145 2.43 -16.52 -14.21
N HIS A 146 1.45 -15.70 -14.61
CA HIS A 146 0.34 -16.16 -15.45
C HIS A 146 0.89 -16.68 -16.79
N ARG A 147 0.58 -17.93 -17.16
CA ARG A 147 1.10 -18.55 -18.41
C ARG A 147 0.68 -17.85 -19.70
N HIS A 148 -0.24 -16.89 -19.62
CA HIS A 148 -0.86 -16.20 -20.76
C HIS A 148 -0.62 -14.68 -20.76
N VAL A 149 0.52 -14.20 -20.25
CA VAL A 149 0.93 -12.81 -20.51
C VAL A 149 1.23 -12.63 -21.99
N SER A 150 0.72 -11.53 -22.56
CA SER A 150 0.99 -11.17 -23.95
C SER A 150 2.47 -10.87 -24.17
N ASP A 151 2.96 -11.02 -25.40
CA ASP A 151 4.38 -10.81 -25.73
C ASP A 151 4.87 -9.41 -25.35
N ARG A 152 3.98 -8.40 -25.40
CA ARG A 152 4.26 -7.04 -24.96
C ARG A 152 4.54 -6.94 -23.45
N VAL A 153 3.89 -7.78 -22.64
CA VAL A 153 4.11 -7.83 -21.19
C VAL A 153 5.39 -8.61 -20.89
N ARG A 154 5.61 -9.75 -21.55
CA ARG A 154 6.87 -10.53 -21.44
C ARG A 154 8.12 -9.75 -21.84
N ALA A 155 7.99 -8.83 -22.79
CA ALA A 155 9.08 -7.95 -23.19
C ALA A 155 9.47 -6.92 -22.11
N ARG A 156 8.64 -6.71 -21.08
CA ARG A 156 8.95 -5.78 -19.98
C ARG A 156 9.95 -6.42 -19.03
N MET A 157 10.84 -5.59 -18.49
CA MET A 157 11.86 -6.00 -17.52
C MET A 157 11.30 -6.76 -16.32
N TRP A 158 10.03 -6.54 -15.95
CA TRP A 158 9.45 -7.13 -14.75
C TRP A 158 9.18 -8.62 -14.86
N ASP A 159 8.97 -9.15 -16.07
CA ASP A 159 8.68 -10.58 -16.30
C ASP A 159 9.97 -11.42 -16.42
N LYS A 160 11.13 -10.78 -16.56
CA LYS A 160 12.45 -11.42 -16.78
C LYS A 160 13.24 -11.63 -15.50
N GLN A 161 12.55 -11.96 -14.41
CA GLN A 161 13.15 -12.13 -13.09
C GLN A 161 12.41 -13.20 -12.30
N ARG A 162 13.17 -13.89 -11.44
CA ARG A 162 12.59 -14.82 -10.46
C ARG A 162 12.38 -14.05 -9.16
N ILE A 163 11.19 -14.16 -8.58
CA ILE A 163 10.82 -13.41 -7.38
C ILE A 163 10.54 -14.40 -6.25
N TYR A 164 11.30 -14.27 -5.16
CA TYR A 164 11.10 -15.03 -3.94
C TYR A 164 10.54 -14.13 -2.85
N VAL A 165 9.53 -14.61 -2.14
CA VAL A 165 8.79 -13.87 -1.13
C VAL A 165 9.05 -14.47 0.23
N LEU A 166 9.34 -13.61 1.20
CA LEU A 166 9.47 -13.94 2.61
C LEU A 166 8.57 -13.00 3.41
N LEU A 167 7.82 -13.55 4.36
CA LEU A 167 7.07 -12.76 5.33
C LEU A 167 7.85 -12.68 6.63
N LEU A 168 8.03 -11.47 7.15
CA LEU A 168 8.74 -11.21 8.40
C LEU A 168 7.82 -10.53 9.40
N ALA A 169 7.83 -11.03 10.63
CA ALA A 169 7.30 -10.30 11.78
C ALA A 169 8.21 -9.11 12.13
N PRO A 170 7.75 -8.12 12.93
CA PRO A 170 8.54 -6.94 13.29
C PRO A 170 9.86 -7.23 14.02
N ASN A 171 10.01 -8.42 14.60
CA ASN A 171 11.24 -8.87 15.24
C ASN A 171 12.16 -9.66 14.29
N GLY A 172 11.86 -9.71 12.99
CA GLY A 172 12.62 -10.47 11.99
C GLY A 172 12.35 -11.98 11.96
N THR A 173 11.35 -12.46 12.72
CA THR A 173 10.95 -13.88 12.67
C THR A 173 10.23 -14.18 11.36
N PRO A 174 10.65 -15.19 10.59
CA PRO A 174 9.96 -15.58 9.37
C PRO A 174 8.59 -16.21 9.66
N LEU A 175 7.63 -15.97 8.77
CA LEU A 175 6.25 -16.43 8.88
C LEU A 175 5.85 -17.21 7.63
N LEU A 176 5.03 -18.24 7.81
CA LEU A 176 4.28 -18.81 6.68
C LEU A 176 3.21 -17.82 6.22
N ALA A 177 2.98 -17.78 4.91
CA ALA A 177 1.84 -17.05 4.36
C ALA A 177 0.54 -17.68 4.87
N PRO A 178 -0.45 -16.85 5.26
CA PRO A 178 -1.77 -17.37 5.62
C PRO A 178 -2.40 -18.10 4.42
N ASP A 179 -3.27 -19.08 4.71
CA ASP A 179 -4.08 -19.76 3.69
C ASP A 179 -5.01 -18.81 2.90
N THR A 180 -5.25 -17.60 3.42
CA THR A 180 -5.98 -16.50 2.79
C THR A 180 -5.09 -15.46 2.10
N PHE A 181 -3.81 -15.77 1.84
CA PHE A 181 -2.87 -14.79 1.30
C PHE A 181 -3.15 -14.44 -0.18
N ALA A 182 -3.29 -13.14 -0.47
CA ALA A 182 -3.59 -12.58 -1.77
C ALA A 182 -2.32 -12.41 -2.63
N TRP A 183 -1.80 -13.52 -3.15
CA TRP A 183 -0.57 -13.57 -3.98
C TRP A 183 -0.58 -12.60 -5.18
N SER A 184 -1.74 -12.39 -5.80
CA SER A 184 -1.92 -11.47 -6.92
C SER A 184 -1.65 -9.99 -6.59
N ARG A 185 -1.59 -9.64 -5.29
CA ARG A 185 -1.23 -8.29 -4.80
C ARG A 185 0.24 -8.13 -4.44
N VAL A 186 1.01 -9.22 -4.46
CA VAL A 186 2.44 -9.18 -4.10
C VAL A 186 3.27 -8.60 -5.24
N TRP A 187 2.91 -8.94 -6.48
CA TRP A 187 3.58 -8.47 -7.70
C TRP A 187 2.63 -8.55 -8.91
N HIS A 188 2.93 -7.77 -9.96
CA HIS A 188 2.13 -7.74 -11.18
C HIS A 188 2.12 -9.09 -11.89
N ALA A 189 0.96 -9.48 -12.46
CA ALA A 189 0.78 -10.69 -13.27
C ALA A 189 1.11 -12.03 -12.57
N ILE A 190 1.16 -12.05 -11.23
CA ILE A 190 1.31 -13.27 -10.45
C ILE A 190 -0.03 -13.97 -10.27
N GLU A 191 -0.01 -15.29 -10.49
CA GLU A 191 -1.17 -16.16 -10.36
C GLU A 191 -1.13 -16.95 -9.05
N HIS A 192 0.03 -17.54 -8.75
CA HIS A 192 0.24 -18.41 -7.59
C HIS A 192 1.64 -18.23 -7.01
N ALA A 193 1.87 -18.86 -5.86
CA ALA A 193 3.20 -19.00 -5.30
C ALA A 193 3.47 -20.45 -4.90
N ARG A 194 4.68 -20.93 -5.20
CA ARG A 194 5.19 -22.23 -4.83
C ARG A 194 5.99 -22.11 -3.54
N LYS A 195 5.69 -22.91 -2.53
CA LYS A 195 6.51 -23.00 -1.32
C LYS A 195 7.87 -23.62 -1.68
N LEU A 196 8.96 -22.99 -1.25
CA LEU A 196 10.28 -23.63 -1.34
C LEU A 196 10.37 -24.77 -0.35
N ASP A 197 10.95 -25.89 -0.76
CA ASP A 197 11.16 -27.07 0.09
C ASP A 197 12.02 -26.67 1.31
N PRO A 198 11.54 -26.85 2.54
CA PRO A 198 12.35 -26.59 3.71
C PRO A 198 13.54 -27.55 3.77
N ASP A 199 14.60 -27.13 4.46
CA ASP A 199 15.68 -28.04 4.81
C ASP A 199 15.14 -29.26 5.60
N PRO A 200 15.62 -30.48 5.34
CA PRO A 200 15.18 -31.69 6.05
C PRO A 200 15.31 -31.63 7.58
N SER A 201 16.18 -30.77 8.11
CA SER A 201 16.33 -30.57 9.56
C SER A 201 15.27 -29.66 10.21
N SER A 202 14.43 -28.98 9.41
CA SER A 202 13.37 -28.08 9.89
C SER A 202 12.11 -28.86 10.31
N ASN A 203 12.27 -29.79 11.26
CA ASN A 203 11.25 -30.77 11.68
C ASN A 203 9.89 -30.15 12.04
N GLU A 204 9.88 -29.04 12.79
CA GLU A 204 8.63 -28.37 13.20
C GLU A 204 7.87 -27.81 12.00
N LEU A 205 8.59 -27.18 11.08
CA LEU A 205 8.02 -26.61 9.88
C LEU A 205 7.52 -27.71 8.93
N LEU A 206 8.32 -28.77 8.73
CA LEU A 206 7.93 -29.93 7.92
C LEU A 206 6.66 -30.58 8.48
N SER A 207 6.59 -30.78 9.81
CA SER A 207 5.40 -31.31 10.48
C SER A 207 4.17 -30.41 10.29
N CYS A 208 4.36 -29.09 10.32
CA CYS A 208 3.29 -28.13 10.05
C CYS A 208 2.80 -28.24 8.60
N ILE A 209 3.72 -28.28 7.63
CA ILE A 209 3.39 -28.37 6.20
C ILE A 209 2.69 -29.69 5.87
N GLU A 210 3.15 -30.80 6.43
CA GLU A 210 2.50 -32.11 6.25
C GLU A 210 1.06 -32.09 6.75
N ARG A 211 0.82 -31.44 7.90
CA ARG A 211 -0.49 -31.44 8.56
C ARG A 211 -1.48 -30.45 7.95
N PHE A 212 -1.02 -29.27 7.55
CA PHE A 212 -1.88 -28.13 7.19
C PHE A 212 -1.65 -27.59 5.78
N GLY A 213 -0.70 -28.16 5.05
CA GLY A 213 -0.23 -27.62 3.77
C GLY A 213 0.77 -26.48 3.96
N PRO A 214 1.23 -25.86 2.87
CA PRO A 214 2.34 -24.92 2.88
C PRO A 214 2.01 -23.56 3.54
N TYR A 215 0.87 -23.40 4.20
CA TYR A 215 0.35 -22.13 4.68
C TYR A 215 0.06 -22.16 6.19
N ALA A 216 0.04 -20.98 6.81
CA ALA A 216 -0.45 -20.83 8.17
C ALA A 216 -1.97 -20.97 8.23
N VAL A 217 -2.47 -21.74 9.19
CA VAL A 217 -3.91 -21.89 9.46
C VAL A 217 -4.47 -20.60 10.04
N THR A 218 -5.52 -20.05 9.43
CA THR A 218 -6.09 -18.77 9.87
C THR A 218 -7.49 -18.83 10.46
N ALA A 219 -8.17 -19.98 10.44
CA ALA A 219 -9.58 -20.10 10.83
C ALA A 219 -9.94 -19.44 12.18
N GLY A 220 -9.04 -19.50 13.17
CA GLY A 220 -9.24 -18.89 14.50
C GLY A 220 -8.80 -17.42 14.65
N ILE A 221 -8.24 -16.80 13.60
CA ILE A 221 -7.68 -15.43 13.63
C ILE A 221 -8.18 -14.55 12.48
N ARG A 222 -9.13 -15.03 11.66
CA ARG A 222 -9.73 -14.25 10.57
C ARG A 222 -10.55 -13.08 11.12
N ASP A 223 -10.56 -11.97 10.39
CA ASP A 223 -11.46 -10.86 10.68
C ASP A 223 -12.92 -11.34 10.46
N PRO A 224 -13.85 -11.14 11.42
CA PRO A 224 -15.22 -11.61 11.29
C PRO A 224 -15.97 -10.99 10.09
N ASN A 225 -15.48 -9.86 9.56
CA ASN A 225 -16.03 -9.22 8.37
C ASN A 225 -15.43 -9.75 7.06
N THR A 226 -14.70 -10.86 7.10
CA THR A 226 -14.18 -11.53 5.90
C THR A 226 -14.92 -12.83 5.60
N GLU A 227 -14.87 -13.22 4.33
CA GLU A 227 -15.28 -14.54 3.87
C GLU A 227 -14.14 -15.56 4.10
N PRO A 228 -14.39 -16.88 3.95
CA PRO A 228 -13.35 -17.89 4.14
C PRO A 228 -12.11 -17.75 3.24
N ASP A 229 -12.24 -17.03 2.11
CA ASP A 229 -11.14 -16.68 1.20
C ASP A 229 -10.30 -15.48 1.66
N GLY A 230 -10.67 -14.85 2.80
CA GLY A 230 -10.02 -13.66 3.37
C GLY A 230 -10.41 -12.33 2.73
N GLY A 231 -11.24 -12.35 1.67
CA GLY A 231 -11.82 -11.14 1.10
C GLY A 231 -12.89 -10.57 2.03
N TRP A 232 -13.10 -9.25 1.97
CA TRP A 232 -14.19 -8.59 2.68
C TRP A 232 -15.54 -9.22 2.32
N ARG A 233 -16.39 -9.38 3.35
CA ARG A 233 -17.80 -9.70 3.20
C ARG A 233 -18.51 -8.45 2.72
N VAL A 234 -19.16 -8.55 1.57
CA VAL A 234 -19.85 -7.43 0.93
C VAL A 234 -21.27 -7.84 0.61
N GLU A 235 -22.24 -7.16 1.23
CA GLU A 235 -23.66 -7.35 0.98
C GLU A 235 -24.02 -6.83 -0.42
N MET A 236 -24.86 -7.58 -1.16
CA MET A 236 -25.43 -7.13 -2.43
C MET A 236 -26.90 -6.78 -2.22
N THR A 237 -27.31 -5.57 -2.60
CA THR A 237 -28.69 -5.08 -2.45
C THR A 237 -29.13 -4.32 -3.71
N GLY A 238 -30.42 -3.95 -3.78
CA GLY A 238 -30.98 -3.18 -4.90
C GLY A 238 -31.57 -4.07 -5.98
N GLU A 239 -31.44 -3.66 -7.24
CA GLU A 239 -31.95 -4.43 -8.39
C GLU A 239 -31.32 -5.82 -8.51
N SER A 240 -32.11 -6.78 -9.02
CA SER A 240 -31.62 -8.13 -9.31
C SER A 240 -30.60 -8.10 -10.45
N LEU A 241 -29.58 -8.96 -10.37
CA LEU A 241 -28.62 -9.17 -11.46
C LEU A 241 -29.29 -9.57 -12.78
N GLU A 242 -30.46 -10.20 -12.71
CA GLU A 242 -31.24 -10.61 -13.88
C GLU A 242 -31.83 -9.42 -14.64
N ALA A 243 -32.10 -8.31 -13.96
CA ALA A 243 -32.61 -7.07 -14.56
C ALA A 243 -31.54 -6.28 -15.31
N LEU A 244 -30.25 -6.54 -15.02
CA LEU A 244 -29.13 -5.86 -15.66
C LEU A 244 -28.84 -6.41 -17.07
N THR A 245 -28.34 -5.55 -17.96
CA THR A 245 -27.75 -6.00 -19.23
C THR A 245 -26.53 -6.89 -18.97
N GLU A 246 -26.12 -7.71 -19.96
CA GLU A 246 -24.96 -8.59 -19.78
C GLU A 246 -23.69 -7.79 -19.46
N THR A 247 -23.45 -6.67 -20.16
CA THR A 247 -22.29 -5.81 -19.92
C THR A 247 -22.27 -5.22 -18.50
N ALA A 248 -23.42 -4.73 -18.01
CA ALA A 248 -23.53 -4.20 -16.65
C ALA A 248 -23.32 -5.33 -15.62
N ARG A 249 -23.92 -6.49 -15.85
CA ARG A 249 -23.80 -7.68 -14.99
C ARG A 249 -22.37 -8.18 -14.89
N GLU A 250 -21.66 -8.30 -16.01
CA GLU A 250 -20.24 -8.69 -16.04
C GLU A 250 -19.36 -7.67 -15.32
N THR A 251 -19.58 -6.38 -15.57
CA THR A 251 -18.85 -5.29 -14.89
C THR A 251 -19.07 -5.36 -13.38
N LEU A 252 -20.31 -5.59 -12.94
CA LEU A 252 -20.66 -5.69 -11.52
C LEU A 252 -20.02 -6.91 -10.86
N ARG A 253 -19.99 -8.07 -11.54
CA ARG A 253 -19.27 -9.26 -11.05
C ARG A 253 -17.78 -8.95 -10.85
N HIS A 254 -17.14 -8.29 -11.82
CA HIS A 254 -15.74 -7.89 -11.69
C HIS A 254 -15.52 -6.87 -10.58
N LEU A 255 -16.36 -5.85 -10.46
CA LEU A 255 -16.30 -4.86 -9.40
C LEU A 255 -16.42 -5.52 -8.03
N ARG A 256 -17.44 -6.36 -7.81
CA ARG A 256 -17.65 -7.11 -6.57
C ARG A 256 -16.43 -7.96 -6.23
N ASN A 257 -15.93 -8.75 -7.19
CA ASN A 257 -14.80 -9.64 -6.94
C ASN A 257 -13.53 -8.87 -6.60
N GLN A 258 -13.28 -7.73 -7.25
CA GLN A 258 -12.09 -6.94 -7.00
C GLN A 258 -12.20 -6.12 -5.72
N VAL A 259 -13.31 -5.43 -5.45
CA VAL A 259 -13.45 -4.57 -4.26
C VAL A 259 -13.38 -5.35 -2.95
N ARG A 260 -13.81 -6.62 -2.96
CA ARG A 260 -13.67 -7.52 -1.80
C ARG A 260 -12.21 -7.77 -1.43
N VAL A 261 -11.26 -7.63 -2.35
CA VAL A 261 -9.86 -7.89 -2.06
C VAL A 261 -9.34 -6.84 -1.07
N ARG A 262 -8.89 -7.29 0.11
CA ARG A 262 -8.36 -6.41 1.15
C ARG A 262 -7.22 -5.55 0.60
N GLY A 263 -7.20 -4.27 0.98
CA GLY A 263 -6.18 -3.31 0.58
C GLY A 263 -6.10 -2.97 -0.92
N VAL A 264 -7.02 -3.49 -1.76
CA VAL A 264 -7.01 -3.22 -3.21
C VAL A 264 -7.16 -1.73 -3.52
N VAL A 265 -8.03 -1.05 -2.77
CA VAL A 265 -8.19 0.41 -2.83
C VAL A 265 -7.21 1.05 -1.84
N ASP A 266 -7.40 0.79 -0.55
CA ASP A 266 -6.53 1.26 0.52
C ASP A 266 -6.61 0.31 1.73
N SER A 267 -5.55 0.29 2.57
CA SER A 267 -5.53 -0.50 3.82
C SER A 267 -6.66 -0.14 4.80
N ALA A 268 -7.08 1.12 4.78
CA ALA A 268 -8.15 1.64 5.60
C ALA A 268 -9.53 1.54 4.92
N PHE A 269 -9.61 1.08 3.67
CA PHE A 269 -10.87 0.93 2.93
C PHE A 269 -11.51 -0.44 3.20
N ARG A 270 -12.73 -0.43 3.76
CA ARG A 270 -13.49 -1.63 4.11
C ARG A 270 -14.88 -1.59 3.47
N PRO A 271 -15.10 -2.22 2.30
CA PRO A 271 -16.42 -2.27 1.69
C PRO A 271 -17.37 -3.11 2.54
N VAL A 272 -18.61 -2.65 2.67
CA VAL A 272 -19.65 -3.34 3.44
C VAL A 272 -20.85 -3.73 2.59
N ARG A 273 -21.17 -2.92 1.56
CA ARG A 273 -22.33 -3.15 0.71
C ARG A 273 -22.14 -2.58 -0.69
N ILE A 274 -22.64 -3.28 -1.70
CA ILE A 274 -22.85 -2.76 -3.06
C ILE A 274 -24.36 -2.73 -3.29
N HIS A 275 -24.86 -1.54 -3.61
CA HIS A 275 -26.27 -1.32 -3.94
C HIS A 275 -26.40 -1.04 -5.44
N VAL A 276 -27.20 -1.85 -6.13
CA VAL A 276 -27.47 -1.68 -7.55
C VAL A 276 -28.71 -0.81 -7.73
N GLN A 277 -28.55 0.31 -8.44
CA GLN A 277 -29.63 1.25 -8.70
C GLN A 277 -29.55 1.75 -10.14
N ASP A 278 -30.58 1.46 -10.93
CA ASP A 278 -30.71 1.89 -12.31
C ASP A 278 -29.44 1.54 -13.12
N HIS A 279 -28.83 2.54 -13.76
CA HIS A 279 -27.60 2.42 -14.53
C HIS A 279 -26.34 2.68 -13.70
N SER A 280 -26.38 2.44 -12.40
CA SER A 280 -25.27 2.73 -11.48
C SER A 280 -25.18 1.75 -10.32
N VAL A 281 -24.05 1.77 -9.64
CA VAL A 281 -23.86 1.07 -8.37
C VAL A 281 -23.28 2.00 -7.34
N VAL A 282 -23.77 1.88 -6.11
CA VAL A 282 -23.26 2.61 -4.96
C VAL A 282 -22.49 1.64 -4.08
N VAL A 283 -21.20 1.90 -3.87
CA VAL A 283 -20.34 1.11 -3.00
C VAL A 283 -20.22 1.81 -1.65
N TYR A 284 -20.76 1.16 -0.62
CA TYR A 284 -20.69 1.61 0.77
C TYR A 284 -19.46 1.02 1.46
N PHE A 285 -18.76 1.82 2.24
CA PHE A 285 -17.54 1.42 2.92
C PHE A 285 -17.31 2.18 4.23
N HIS A 286 -16.54 1.57 5.13
CA HIS A 286 -15.87 2.28 6.22
C HIS A 286 -14.48 2.70 5.78
N TRP A 287 -14.04 3.85 6.27
CA TRP A 287 -12.72 4.40 5.96
C TRP A 287 -11.94 4.74 7.22
N ALA A 288 -10.78 4.13 7.37
CA ALA A 288 -9.88 4.30 8.50
C ALA A 288 -10.62 4.05 9.84
N LYS A 289 -10.47 4.95 10.81
CA LYS A 289 -11.22 4.91 12.07
C LYS A 289 -12.40 5.88 12.09
N ASN A 290 -12.74 6.48 10.94
CA ASN A 290 -13.85 7.41 10.85
C ASN A 290 -15.15 6.71 11.24
N PRO A 291 -15.98 7.29 12.14
CA PRO A 291 -17.21 6.64 12.59
C PRO A 291 -18.31 6.60 11.52
N ASN A 292 -18.16 7.35 10.42
CA ASN A 292 -19.17 7.41 9.36
C ASN A 292 -19.06 6.24 8.37
N THR A 293 -20.17 5.94 7.71
CA THR A 293 -20.19 5.13 6.49
C THR A 293 -20.12 6.07 5.29
N PHE A 294 -19.29 5.72 4.32
CA PHE A 294 -19.13 6.46 3.07
C PHE A 294 -19.75 5.71 1.91
N ALA A 295 -20.09 6.43 0.84
CA ALA A 295 -20.60 5.87 -0.40
C ALA A 295 -19.92 6.50 -1.61
N LEU A 296 -19.52 5.66 -2.57
CA LEU A 296 -19.01 6.07 -3.89
C LEU A 296 -19.95 5.55 -4.98
N LEU A 297 -20.29 6.42 -5.93
CA LEU A 297 -21.12 6.08 -7.08
C LEU A 297 -20.23 5.64 -8.26
N VAL A 298 -20.58 4.53 -8.90
CA VAL A 298 -19.97 4.05 -10.14
C VAL A 298 -21.05 3.94 -11.22
N PRO A 299 -20.98 4.72 -12.30
CA PRO A 299 -21.81 4.50 -13.47
C PRO A 299 -21.55 3.11 -14.06
N MET A 300 -22.59 2.40 -14.45
CA MET A 300 -22.45 1.07 -15.03
C MET A 300 -22.59 1.13 -16.55
N PRO A 301 -21.62 0.60 -17.32
CA PRO A 301 -21.77 0.48 -18.76
C PRO A 301 -22.92 -0.49 -19.07
N GLN A 302 -23.84 -0.07 -19.93
CA GLN A 302 -25.03 -0.82 -20.33
C GLN A 302 -24.78 -1.66 -21.59
N SER A 303 -23.82 -1.24 -22.43
CA SER A 303 -23.46 -1.89 -23.68
C SER A 303 -21.95 -1.80 -23.94
N PRO A 304 -21.39 -2.63 -24.86
CA PRO A 304 -19.99 -2.52 -25.26
C PRO A 304 -19.60 -1.15 -25.84
N GLY A 305 -20.57 -0.40 -26.38
CA GLY A 305 -20.34 0.94 -26.91
C GLY A 305 -20.08 2.01 -25.85
N ASP A 306 -20.39 1.73 -24.58
CA ASP A 306 -20.18 2.68 -23.47
C ASP A 306 -18.72 2.73 -23.00
N PHE A 307 -17.91 1.78 -23.46
CA PHE A 307 -16.48 1.70 -23.17
C PHE A 307 -15.69 2.72 -24.02
N ARG A 308 -14.87 3.55 -23.36
CA ARG A 308 -14.12 4.65 -24.00
C ARG A 308 -12.78 4.23 -24.61
N GLY A 309 -12.61 2.94 -24.93
CA GLY A 309 -11.34 2.36 -25.35
C GLY A 309 -10.35 2.15 -24.18
N PRO A 310 -9.14 1.64 -24.44
CA PRO A 310 -8.16 1.36 -23.39
C PRO A 310 -7.83 2.61 -22.55
N PRO A 311 -7.73 2.49 -21.21
CA PRO A 311 -7.72 1.26 -20.43
C PRO A 311 -9.12 0.72 -20.05
N VAL A 312 -10.22 1.35 -20.46
CA VAL A 312 -11.60 0.99 -20.06
C VAL A 312 -12.39 0.32 -21.18
N ASP A 313 -11.78 -0.62 -21.89
CA ASP A 313 -12.31 -1.31 -23.08
C ASP A 313 -13.00 -2.65 -22.80
N THR A 314 -13.04 -3.09 -21.54
CA THR A 314 -13.71 -4.34 -21.13
C THR A 314 -14.35 -4.18 -19.75
N PRO A 315 -15.38 -4.98 -19.41
CA PRO A 315 -15.99 -4.99 -18.07
C PRO A 315 -14.98 -5.10 -16.93
N ARG A 316 -14.02 -6.03 -17.07
CA ARG A 316 -12.95 -6.24 -16.08
C ARG A 316 -12.09 -5.00 -15.90
N ARG A 317 -11.64 -4.39 -16.99
CA ARG A 317 -10.74 -3.23 -16.91
C ARG A 317 -11.48 -1.96 -16.48
N TYR A 318 -12.75 -1.82 -16.82
CA TYR A 318 -13.60 -0.75 -16.29
C TYR A 318 -13.68 -0.80 -14.76
N ALA A 319 -13.97 -1.97 -14.19
CA ALA A 319 -13.98 -2.16 -12.74
C ALA A 319 -12.60 -1.86 -12.12
N SER A 320 -11.52 -2.32 -12.73
CA SER A 320 -10.15 -2.08 -12.24
C SER A 320 -9.76 -0.60 -12.28
N GLU A 321 -10.13 0.13 -13.34
CA GLU A 321 -9.91 1.57 -13.44
C GLU A 321 -10.69 2.33 -12.37
N ALA A 322 -11.94 1.95 -12.10
CA ALA A 322 -12.74 2.57 -11.04
C ALA A 322 -12.05 2.43 -9.66
N LEU A 323 -11.58 1.22 -9.33
CA LEU A 323 -10.84 0.98 -8.08
C LEU A 323 -9.49 1.69 -8.05
N PHE A 324 -8.78 1.76 -9.18
CA PHE A 324 -7.50 2.48 -9.29
C PHE A 324 -7.68 3.98 -9.00
N ARG A 325 -8.73 4.60 -9.54
CA ARG A 325 -9.07 5.99 -9.22
C ARG A 325 -9.39 6.19 -7.75
N TRP A 326 -10.17 5.29 -7.14
CA TRP A 326 -10.44 5.37 -5.71
C TRP A 326 -9.18 5.19 -4.86
N GLN A 327 -8.27 4.30 -5.28
CA GLN A 327 -6.98 4.10 -4.65
C GLN A 327 -6.16 5.39 -4.71
N GLU A 328 -6.02 5.98 -5.90
CA GLU A 328 -5.34 7.25 -6.09
C GLU A 328 -5.97 8.34 -5.23
N ASP A 329 -7.31 8.47 -5.30
CA ASP A 329 -8.05 9.51 -4.61
C ASP A 329 -7.92 9.41 -3.08
N LEU A 330 -7.96 8.19 -2.52
CA LEU A 330 -7.81 7.99 -1.08
C LEU A 330 -6.36 8.16 -0.61
N ARG A 331 -5.38 7.66 -1.37
CA ARG A 331 -3.96 7.73 -0.98
C ARG A 331 -3.37 9.12 -1.07
N THR A 332 -3.80 9.90 -2.05
CA THR A 332 -3.38 11.29 -2.22
C THR A 332 -4.17 12.25 -1.34
N GLY A 333 -5.25 11.78 -0.70
CA GLY A 333 -6.20 12.62 0.00
C GLY A 333 -7.05 13.48 -0.92
N LEU A 334 -7.07 13.24 -2.25
CA LEU A 334 -7.98 13.94 -3.17
C LEU A 334 -9.45 13.71 -2.81
N LEU A 335 -9.80 12.54 -2.29
CA LEU A 335 -11.15 12.31 -1.75
C LEU A 335 -11.45 13.20 -0.55
N VAL A 336 -10.45 13.71 0.18
CA VAL A 336 -10.65 14.75 1.20
C VAL A 336 -11.21 16.03 0.56
N TRP A 337 -10.84 16.35 -0.68
CA TRP A 337 -11.32 17.49 -1.45
C TRP A 337 -12.60 17.23 -2.25
N GLY A 338 -13.08 15.99 -2.29
CA GLY A 338 -14.33 15.63 -2.94
C GLY A 338 -15.56 16.31 -2.33
N THR A 339 -16.59 16.56 -3.15
CA THR A 339 -17.88 17.03 -2.64
C THR A 339 -18.49 15.94 -1.77
N ARG A 340 -18.99 16.35 -0.59
CA ARG A 340 -19.66 15.48 0.36
C ARG A 340 -21.12 15.86 0.48
N THR A 341 -21.97 14.86 0.59
CA THR A 341 -23.37 15.06 0.88
C THR A 341 -23.87 13.92 1.75
N ARG A 342 -24.35 14.26 2.93
CA ARG A 342 -25.00 13.30 3.82
C ARG A 342 -26.40 12.94 3.31
N ILE A 343 -26.63 11.65 3.11
CA ILE A 343 -27.94 11.06 2.83
C ILE A 343 -28.23 10.04 3.94
N GLY A 344 -29.13 10.43 4.86
CA GLY A 344 -29.39 9.66 6.08
C GLY A 344 -28.13 9.52 6.94
N LYS A 345 -27.66 8.28 7.14
CA LYS A 345 -26.46 7.98 7.94
C LYS A 345 -25.18 7.82 7.11
N THR A 346 -25.24 8.07 5.80
CA THR A 346 -24.12 7.84 4.88
C THR A 346 -23.63 9.15 4.30
N ILE A 347 -22.32 9.32 4.19
CA ILE A 347 -21.70 10.42 3.46
C ILE A 347 -21.42 9.95 2.03
N HIS A 348 -22.13 10.50 1.06
CA HIS A 348 -21.84 10.27 -0.35
C HIS A 348 -20.66 11.17 -0.73
N VAL A 349 -19.63 10.59 -1.31
CA VAL A 349 -18.44 11.32 -1.75
C VAL A 349 -18.35 11.22 -3.26
N SER A 350 -18.10 12.35 -3.93
CA SER A 350 -17.73 12.37 -5.34
C SER A 350 -16.27 12.81 -5.47
N THR A 351 -15.56 12.29 -6.47
CA THR A 351 -14.24 12.79 -6.86
C THR A 351 -14.31 14.32 -7.03
N PRO A 352 -13.32 15.08 -6.52
CA PRO A 352 -13.31 16.53 -6.70
C PRO A 352 -13.46 16.89 -8.18
N ARG A 353 -14.31 17.88 -8.48
CA ARG A 353 -14.29 18.55 -9.79
C ARG A 353 -13.03 19.41 -9.81
N MET A 354 -11.90 18.79 -10.14
CA MET A 354 -10.68 19.53 -10.40
C MET A 354 -10.87 20.20 -11.76
N ASP A 355 -11.42 21.41 -11.78
CA ASP A 355 -11.06 22.34 -12.85
C ASP A 355 -9.53 22.48 -12.76
N HIS A 356 -8.82 22.19 -13.84
CA HIS A 356 -7.35 22.06 -13.87
C HIS A 356 -6.57 23.36 -13.53
N GLU A 357 -7.24 24.35 -12.96
CA GLU A 357 -6.59 25.49 -12.31
C GLU A 357 -5.78 24.95 -11.13
N ARG A 358 -4.45 25.06 -11.26
CA ARG A 358 -3.49 24.59 -10.26
C ARG A 358 -3.91 25.15 -8.90
N CYS A 359 -4.22 24.28 -7.93
CA CYS A 359 -4.32 24.72 -6.54
C CYS A 359 -3.04 25.47 -6.20
N GLU A 360 -3.13 26.75 -5.90
CA GLU A 360 -1.97 27.62 -5.66
C GLU A 360 -1.19 27.21 -4.41
N PHE A 361 -1.86 26.52 -3.49
CA PHE A 361 -1.32 26.00 -2.24
C PHE A 361 -1.48 24.48 -2.15
N GLY A 362 -0.45 23.82 -1.62
CA GLY A 362 -0.48 22.43 -1.20
C GLY A 362 -0.56 22.33 0.32
N ILE A 363 -1.25 21.30 0.82
CA ILE A 363 -1.29 20.96 2.25
C ILE A 363 -0.76 19.54 2.43
N GLY A 364 0.12 19.35 3.40
CA GLY A 364 0.66 18.04 3.76
C GLY A 364 0.94 17.90 5.25
N PRO A 365 1.22 16.68 5.73
CA PRO A 365 1.64 16.48 7.11
C PRO A 365 3.02 17.12 7.35
N VAL A 366 3.22 17.61 8.57
CA VAL A 366 4.56 17.93 9.07
C VAL A 366 5.30 16.60 9.35
N PRO A 367 6.51 16.38 8.82
CA PRO A 367 7.31 15.22 9.21
C PRO A 367 7.61 15.23 10.72
N MET A 368 7.46 14.08 11.39
CA MET A 368 7.63 13.94 12.84
C MET A 368 9.05 13.50 13.21
N HIS A 369 9.85 14.39 13.80
CA HIS A 369 11.23 14.18 14.27
C HIS A 369 11.68 15.35 15.17
N GLU A 370 12.89 15.30 15.72
CA GLU A 370 13.45 16.33 16.64
C GLU A 370 13.43 17.79 16.11
N LYS A 371 13.35 17.96 14.78
CA LYS A 371 13.37 19.24 14.07
C LYS A 371 12.04 19.57 13.40
N SER A 372 10.95 18.88 13.76
CA SER A 372 9.62 19.16 13.21
C SER A 372 9.25 20.64 13.36
N GLY A 373 8.79 21.23 12.26
CA GLY A 373 8.27 22.59 12.23
C GLY A 373 9.30 23.71 12.24
N VAL A 374 10.61 23.45 12.30
CA VAL A 374 11.63 24.52 12.31
C VAL A 374 11.48 25.47 11.11
N TRP A 375 11.17 24.93 9.92
CA TRP A 375 10.93 25.73 8.72
C TRP A 375 9.62 26.54 8.75
N LEU A 376 8.66 26.19 9.62
CA LEU A 376 7.46 26.99 9.88
C LEU A 376 7.81 28.17 10.78
N ALA A 377 8.65 27.95 11.80
CA ALA A 377 9.19 29.03 12.63
C ALA A 377 10.04 30.01 11.82
N ASP A 378 10.84 29.52 10.87
CA ASP A 378 11.59 30.37 9.93
C ASP A 378 10.65 31.24 9.05
N ALA A 379 9.41 30.78 8.83
CA ALA A 379 8.36 31.54 8.14
C ALA A 379 7.57 32.47 9.07
N GLY A 380 7.93 32.54 10.36
CA GLY A 380 7.29 33.40 11.37
C GLY A 380 6.07 32.80 12.06
N LEU A 381 5.81 31.50 11.91
CA LEU A 381 4.67 30.79 12.54
C LEU A 381 5.05 30.21 13.90
N SER A 382 4.11 30.17 14.84
CA SER A 382 4.36 29.65 16.20
C SER A 382 4.29 28.12 16.26
N ILE A 383 5.40 27.49 16.62
CA ILE A 383 5.49 26.01 16.73
C ILE A 383 5.54 25.50 18.17
N GLU A 384 5.43 26.36 19.17
CA GLU A 384 5.58 25.97 20.58
C GLU A 384 4.49 24.98 21.01
N THR A 385 3.23 25.29 20.74
CA THR A 385 2.07 24.44 21.08
C THR A 385 2.12 23.04 20.45
N PRO A 386 2.34 22.88 19.12
CA PRO A 386 2.43 21.55 18.53
C PRO A 386 3.65 20.78 19.02
N ARG A 387 4.78 21.44 19.28
CA ARG A 387 5.96 20.78 19.87
C ARG A 387 5.69 20.30 21.30
N ALA A 388 5.09 21.12 22.16
CA ALA A 388 4.71 20.71 23.51
C ALA A 388 3.72 19.51 23.49
N SER A 389 2.80 19.50 22.53
CA SER A 389 1.88 18.36 22.34
C SER A 389 2.62 17.11 21.85
N MET A 390 3.63 17.27 20.98
CA MET A 390 4.48 16.18 20.50
C MET A 390 5.31 15.59 21.65
N ASP A 391 5.96 16.44 22.43
CA ASP A 391 6.84 16.04 23.55
C ASP A 391 6.06 15.36 24.69
N SER A 392 4.80 15.74 24.89
CA SER A 392 3.89 15.08 25.85
C SER A 392 3.23 13.81 25.30
N GLY A 393 3.44 13.46 24.02
CA GLY A 393 2.81 12.32 23.38
C GLY A 393 1.30 12.49 23.13
N THR A 394 0.79 13.72 23.19
CA THR A 394 -0.65 14.03 23.00
C THR A 394 -0.98 14.56 21.61
N LEU A 395 0.01 14.94 20.80
CA LEU A 395 -0.20 15.41 19.43
C LEU A 395 -0.98 14.38 18.61
N ALA A 396 -2.13 14.80 18.08
CA ALA A 396 -2.97 13.99 17.22
C ALA A 396 -2.54 14.16 15.76
N ALA A 397 -2.45 15.40 15.28
CA ALA A 397 -2.06 15.70 13.90
C ALA A 397 -1.40 17.08 13.81
N TRP A 398 -0.46 17.23 12.88
CA TRP A 398 0.16 18.51 12.54
C TRP A 398 0.35 18.57 11.02
N ILE A 399 -0.32 19.53 10.39
CA ILE A 399 -0.31 19.75 8.94
C ILE A 399 0.22 21.15 8.63
N GLN A 400 0.75 21.32 7.42
CA GLN A 400 1.35 22.55 6.93
C GLN A 400 0.83 22.89 5.54
N ALA A 401 0.72 24.20 5.25
CA ALA A 401 0.41 24.75 3.94
C ALA A 401 1.66 25.38 3.31
N TYR A 402 1.81 25.22 2.01
CA TYR A 402 2.93 25.76 1.23
C TYR A 402 2.48 26.15 -0.18
N VAL A 403 3.22 27.05 -0.84
CA VAL A 403 2.96 27.38 -2.24
C VAL A 403 3.26 26.18 -3.14
N ASN A 404 2.29 25.80 -3.97
CA ASN A 404 2.35 24.64 -4.86
C ASN A 404 3.27 24.91 -6.06
N ASN A 405 4.57 24.76 -5.83
CA ASN A 405 5.60 24.82 -6.86
C ASN A 405 6.58 23.67 -6.71
N LYS A 406 7.58 23.60 -7.61
CA LYS A 406 8.59 22.53 -7.64
C LYS A 406 9.37 22.33 -6.32
N TYR A 407 9.34 23.30 -5.41
CA TYR A 407 10.05 23.25 -4.14
C TYR A 407 9.14 23.08 -2.93
N ALA A 408 7.82 23.09 -3.12
CA ALA A 408 6.83 23.09 -2.04
C ALA A 408 7.12 24.18 -0.98
N LYS A 409 7.49 25.40 -1.44
CA LYS A 409 7.91 26.54 -0.60
C LYS A 409 7.55 27.87 -1.26
N PRO A 410 7.35 28.98 -0.52
CA PRO A 410 7.45 29.09 0.93
C PRO A 410 6.30 28.39 1.66
N PHE A 411 6.50 28.14 2.96
CA PHE A 411 5.43 27.73 3.85
C PHE A 411 4.60 28.96 4.23
N VAL A 412 3.28 28.80 4.24
CA VAL A 412 2.33 29.92 4.38
C VAL A 412 1.35 29.73 5.53
N GLY A 413 1.34 28.56 6.19
CA GLY A 413 0.50 28.32 7.36
C GLY A 413 0.60 26.89 7.89
N HIS A 414 -0.04 26.64 9.02
CA HIS A 414 -0.14 25.31 9.59
C HIS A 414 -1.35 25.18 10.53
N ALA A 415 -1.75 23.93 10.78
CA ALA A 415 -2.73 23.61 11.79
C ALA A 415 -2.25 22.40 12.60
N ALA A 416 -2.56 22.40 13.89
CA ALA A 416 -2.20 21.30 14.77
C ALA A 416 -3.30 21.02 15.79
N ALA A 417 -3.39 19.75 16.16
CA ALA A 417 -4.39 19.25 17.08
C ALA A 417 -3.81 18.20 18.01
N ARG A 418 -4.36 18.12 19.23
CA ARG A 418 -4.01 17.12 20.25
C ARG A 418 -5.21 16.28 20.67
N TRP A 419 -4.93 15.09 21.18
CA TRP A 419 -5.91 14.25 21.85
C TRP A 419 -6.19 14.79 23.26
N LEU A 420 -7.48 14.98 23.59
CA LEU A 420 -7.94 15.19 24.97
C LEU A 420 -8.19 13.86 25.66
N ASP A 421 -8.68 12.88 24.89
CA ASP A 421 -8.89 11.49 25.28
C ASP A 421 -8.79 10.57 24.04
N GLN A 422 -9.22 9.31 24.15
CA GLN A 422 -9.15 8.33 23.06
C GLN A 422 -10.03 8.65 21.83
N THR A 423 -11.02 9.52 21.97
CA THR A 423 -12.03 9.84 20.95
C THR A 423 -12.29 11.34 20.78
N THR A 424 -11.72 12.19 21.62
CA THR A 424 -11.89 13.64 21.56
C THR A 424 -10.57 14.31 21.20
N ALA A 425 -10.58 15.12 20.13
CA ALA A 425 -9.44 15.93 19.73
C ALA A 425 -9.76 17.42 19.86
N CYS A 426 -8.72 18.25 20.00
CA CYS A 426 -8.82 19.70 19.99
C CYS A 426 -7.84 20.28 18.96
N ILE A 427 -8.31 21.14 18.06
CA ILE A 427 -7.45 21.92 17.16
C ILE A 427 -6.97 23.14 17.96
N ASP A 428 -5.71 23.13 18.39
CA ASP A 428 -5.15 24.21 19.22
C ASP A 428 -4.41 25.26 18.40
N VAL A 429 -4.05 24.95 17.14
CA VAL A 429 -3.34 25.87 16.23
C VAL A 429 -4.00 25.89 14.87
N LEU A 430 -4.23 27.10 14.36
CA LEU A 430 -4.62 27.40 12.99
C LEU A 430 -4.05 28.77 12.65
N GLU A 431 -2.88 28.80 12.01
CA GLU A 431 -2.11 30.03 11.77
C GLU A 431 -1.65 30.10 10.32
N VAL A 432 -1.67 31.31 9.74
CA VAL A 432 -1.15 31.61 8.41
C VAL A 432 -0.25 32.84 8.46
N VAL A 433 0.73 32.91 7.57
CA VAL A 433 1.64 34.05 7.45
C VAL A 433 0.84 35.29 7.04
N GLN A 434 1.17 36.46 7.59
CA GLN A 434 0.48 37.71 7.25
C GLN A 434 0.48 37.97 5.74
N GLY A 435 -0.69 38.30 5.19
CA GLY A 435 -0.89 38.53 3.75
C GLY A 435 -1.20 37.25 2.95
N THR A 436 -1.21 36.09 3.58
CA THR A 436 -1.71 34.84 2.96
C THR A 436 -3.22 34.94 2.74
N GLU A 437 -3.68 34.40 1.62
CA GLU A 437 -5.10 34.38 1.27
C GLU A 437 -5.94 33.59 2.28
N SER A 438 -7.15 34.08 2.58
CA SER A 438 -8.05 33.47 3.56
C SER A 438 -8.47 32.05 3.21
N VAL A 439 -8.41 31.67 1.93
CA VAL A 439 -8.68 30.31 1.45
C VAL A 439 -7.76 29.28 2.11
N VAL A 440 -6.50 29.64 2.42
CA VAL A 440 -5.53 28.73 3.04
C VAL A 440 -5.97 28.31 4.44
N THR A 441 -6.52 29.25 5.23
CA THR A 441 -7.06 28.96 6.56
C THR A 441 -8.23 27.99 6.49
N GLY A 442 -9.15 28.20 5.54
CA GLY A 442 -10.28 27.28 5.31
C GLY A 442 -9.81 25.88 4.88
N GLN A 443 -8.83 25.81 3.99
CA GLN A 443 -8.21 24.56 3.53
C GLN A 443 -7.51 23.80 4.68
N LEU A 444 -6.77 24.50 5.55
CA LEU A 444 -6.15 23.92 6.74
C LEU A 444 -7.20 23.36 7.71
N ALA A 445 -8.26 24.15 8.01
CA ALA A 445 -9.36 23.71 8.87
C ALA A 445 -10.08 22.47 8.32
N HIS A 446 -10.30 22.43 7.00
CA HIS A 446 -10.89 21.29 6.30
C HIS A 446 -10.03 20.03 6.43
N ILE A 447 -8.73 20.11 6.06
CA ILE A 447 -7.83 18.95 6.08
C ILE A 447 -7.60 18.45 7.50
N ILE A 448 -7.37 19.32 8.50
CA ILE A 448 -7.12 18.87 9.88
C ILE A 448 -8.36 18.18 10.46
N THR A 449 -9.56 18.71 10.20
CA THR A 449 -10.83 18.11 10.66
C THR A 449 -11.01 16.70 10.10
N HIS A 450 -10.85 16.53 8.77
CA HIS A 450 -10.97 15.21 8.15
C HIS A 450 -9.87 14.25 8.59
N THR A 451 -8.65 14.74 8.80
CA THR A 451 -7.53 13.95 9.34
C THR A 451 -7.90 13.40 10.71
N LEU A 452 -8.36 14.25 11.63
CA LEU A 452 -8.77 13.84 12.98
C LEU A 452 -9.94 12.84 12.96
N ALA A 453 -10.96 13.10 12.14
CA ALA A 453 -12.07 12.18 11.95
C ALA A 453 -11.57 10.80 11.48
N ASN A 454 -10.68 10.75 10.49
CA ASN A 454 -10.09 9.50 9.98
C ASN A 454 -9.18 8.80 10.99
N MET A 455 -8.57 9.55 11.90
CA MET A 455 -7.79 9.00 13.03
C MET A 455 -8.67 8.46 14.16
N GLY A 456 -9.99 8.69 14.11
CA GLY A 456 -10.97 8.11 15.04
C GLY A 456 -11.59 9.11 16.03
N ALA A 457 -11.40 10.41 15.82
CA ALA A 457 -12.12 11.41 16.61
C ALA A 457 -13.63 11.24 16.39
N ARG A 458 -14.38 11.28 17.49
CA ARG A 458 -15.84 11.38 17.52
C ARG A 458 -16.28 12.80 17.83
N LEU A 459 -15.50 13.51 18.63
CA LEU A 459 -15.69 14.92 18.94
C LEU A 459 -14.42 15.69 18.60
N ILE A 460 -14.57 16.82 17.91
CA ILE A 460 -13.46 17.74 17.63
C ILE A 460 -13.83 19.12 18.18
N GLY A 461 -13.02 19.63 19.10
CA GLY A 461 -13.13 20.99 19.62
C GLY A 461 -12.15 21.93 18.93
N THR A 462 -12.47 23.22 18.96
CA THR A 462 -11.56 24.29 18.52
C THR A 462 -11.88 25.57 19.28
N PRO A 463 -10.87 26.36 19.72
CA PRO A 463 -11.11 27.69 20.28
C PRO A 463 -11.36 28.73 19.17
N PHE A 464 -11.12 28.38 17.90
CA PHE A 464 -11.30 29.27 16.76
C PHE A 464 -12.77 29.32 16.34
N ASP A 465 -13.24 30.52 16.04
CA ASP A 465 -14.53 30.78 15.40
C ASP A 465 -14.32 31.10 13.92
N GLY A 466 -15.26 30.70 13.05
CA GLY A 466 -15.21 31.09 11.64
C GLY A 466 -16.21 30.34 10.74
N GLU A 467 -16.58 30.98 9.62
CA GLU A 467 -17.49 30.39 8.63
C GLU A 467 -16.96 29.07 8.04
N SER A 468 -15.63 28.93 7.93
CA SER A 468 -14.99 27.69 7.47
C SER A 468 -15.30 26.49 8.36
N PHE A 469 -15.43 26.69 9.68
CA PHE A 469 -15.81 25.63 10.61
C PHE A 469 -17.32 25.35 10.57
N ALA A 470 -18.15 26.40 10.46
CA ALA A 470 -19.60 26.22 10.31
C ALA A 470 -19.96 25.39 9.07
N GLY A 471 -19.28 25.60 7.94
CA GLY A 471 -19.44 24.80 6.72
C GLY A 471 -19.06 23.32 6.87
N LEU A 472 -18.26 22.98 7.88
CA LEU A 472 -17.89 21.59 8.24
C LEU A 472 -18.85 20.96 9.26
N GLY A 473 -19.89 21.69 9.68
CA GLY A 473 -20.85 21.25 10.68
C GLY A 473 -20.44 21.51 12.13
N TYR A 474 -19.46 22.38 12.38
CA TYR A 474 -19.15 22.80 13.74
C TYR A 474 -20.26 23.71 14.30
N GLU A 475 -20.60 23.51 15.57
CA GLU A 475 -21.56 24.29 16.33
C GLU A 475 -20.87 25.07 17.46
N GLN A 476 -21.42 26.23 17.83
CA GLN A 476 -20.91 27.05 18.93
C GLN A 476 -21.05 26.34 20.27
N ARG A 477 -20.04 26.44 21.15
CA ARG A 477 -20.08 25.94 22.54
C ARG A 477 -20.45 27.08 23.50
N PRO A 478 -21.70 27.18 23.98
CA PRO A 478 -22.15 28.34 24.76
C PRO A 478 -21.43 28.51 26.09
N THR A 479 -20.89 27.43 26.66
CA THR A 479 -20.37 27.39 28.04
C THR A 479 -18.86 27.53 28.16
N ILE A 480 -18.08 27.23 27.11
CA ILE A 480 -16.61 27.17 27.16
C ILE A 480 -15.98 28.11 26.12
N GLY A 481 -16.77 28.63 25.17
CA GLY A 481 -16.28 29.37 24.01
C GLY A 481 -15.74 28.43 22.92
N GLY A 482 -15.65 28.95 21.69
CA GLY A 482 -15.22 28.22 20.51
C GLY A 482 -16.28 27.29 19.93
N MET A 483 -15.85 26.37 19.07
CA MET A 483 -16.74 25.49 18.31
C MET A 483 -16.49 24.00 18.58
N GLN A 484 -17.50 23.17 18.32
CA GLN A 484 -17.48 21.71 18.42
C GLN A 484 -18.07 21.06 17.20
N LEU A 485 -17.46 19.97 16.76
CA LEU A 485 -18.02 19.05 15.78
C LEU A 485 -18.27 17.69 16.41
N ASP A 486 -19.50 17.17 16.28
CA ASP A 486 -19.75 15.74 16.35
C ASP A 486 -19.44 15.13 14.98
N VAL A 487 -18.43 14.28 14.90
CA VAL A 487 -17.96 13.71 13.63
C VAL A 487 -19.06 12.86 12.98
N THR A 488 -19.99 12.30 13.74
CA THR A 488 -21.10 11.50 13.22
C THR A 488 -22.16 12.33 12.49
N THR A 489 -22.16 13.65 12.68
CA THR A 489 -23.10 14.59 12.04
C THR A 489 -22.48 15.39 10.89
N MET A 490 -21.19 15.20 10.58
CA MET A 490 -20.49 15.90 9.48
C MET A 490 -21.31 15.89 8.18
N PRO A 491 -21.48 17.03 7.49
CA PRO A 491 -22.36 17.15 6.33
C PRO A 491 -21.90 16.36 5.09
#